data_AF-A0A8J7Q8P8-F1
#
_entry.id   AF-A0A8J7Q8P8-F1
#
_cell.length_a   1.000
_cell.length_b   1.000
_cell.length_c   1.000
_cell.angle_alpha   90.00
_cell.angle_beta   90.00
_cell.angle_gamma   90.00
#
_symmetry.space_group_name_H-M   'P 1'
#
loop_
_entity.id
_entity.type
_entity.pdbx_description
1 polymer ?
#
loop_
_entity_poly.entity_id
_entity_poly.type
_entity_poly.pdbx_seq_one_letter_code
_entity_poly.pdbx_strand_id
1 'polypeptide(L)'
;MNTYKLQNGETIEYPDPSRPVADFLARVRIAANDPTVSLDTLIGLIYGPENPLLDHAMLPGRAMVTKEVFANPVYHVMQDQIGVKREQIGLYDPAAARAAHSLSVQDVAKELGITPAAVRQAIAARRLPAMYDNGQWWVMPQAVASYKVSTRGPKRADTPRRAAGAGVRVAVGGPR
;
A
#
# COMPACT_ATOMS: atom_id res chain seq x y z
N MET A 1 19.68 3.29 0.24
CA MET A 1 18.34 3.30 -0.40
C MET A 1 18.21 2.02 -1.17
N ASN A 2 17.19 1.21 -0.85
CA ASN A 2 17.01 -0.14 -1.37
C ASN A 2 15.74 -0.24 -2.21
N THR A 3 15.70 -1.23 -3.10
CA THR A 3 14.56 -1.49 -3.98
C THR A 3 14.14 -2.95 -3.83
N TYR A 4 12.83 -3.20 -3.82
CA TYR A 4 12.26 -4.55 -3.74
C TYR A 4 11.05 -4.67 -4.66
N LYS A 5 10.97 -5.76 -5.42
CA LYS A 5 9.81 -6.08 -6.28
C LYS A 5 8.89 -7.05 -5.54
N LEU A 6 7.67 -6.61 -5.25
CA LEU A 6 6.62 -7.38 -4.61
C LEU A 6 6.05 -8.43 -5.57
N GLN A 7 5.39 -9.47 -5.05
CA GLN A 7 4.73 -10.50 -5.86
C GLN A 7 3.60 -9.95 -6.73
N ASN A 8 2.98 -8.83 -6.34
CA ASN A 8 1.99 -8.15 -7.17
C ASN A 8 2.62 -7.34 -8.31
N GLY A 9 3.94 -7.39 -8.51
CA GLY A 9 4.66 -6.69 -9.57
C GLY A 9 5.02 -5.23 -9.25
N GLU A 10 4.54 -4.67 -8.14
CA GLU A 10 4.91 -3.34 -7.67
C GLU A 10 6.36 -3.32 -7.19
N THR A 11 7.11 -2.31 -7.61
CA THR A 11 8.44 -2.05 -7.08
C THR A 11 8.34 -0.99 -6.00
N ILE A 12 8.80 -1.30 -4.80
CA ILE A 12 8.87 -0.37 -3.67
C ILE A 12 10.31 0.00 -3.37
N GLU A 13 10.50 1.29 -3.06
CA GLU A 13 11.75 1.81 -2.54
C GLU A 13 11.63 1.98 -1.03
N TYR A 14 12.71 1.66 -0.30
CA TYR A 14 12.75 1.84 1.14
C TYR A 14 14.12 2.35 1.60
N PRO A 15 14.16 3.20 2.64
CA PRO A 15 15.41 3.68 3.20
C PRO A 15 16.20 2.51 3.82
N ASP A 16 17.48 2.73 4.09
CA ASP A 16 18.27 1.76 4.84
C ASP A 16 17.70 1.66 6.26
N PRO A 17 17.15 0.49 6.66
CA PRO A 17 16.51 0.36 7.97
C PRO A 17 17.56 0.44 9.08
N SER A 18 17.11 0.78 10.29
CA SER A 18 17.95 0.66 11.48
C SER A 18 18.43 -0.79 11.63
N ARG A 19 19.62 -0.99 12.23
CA ARG A 19 20.22 -2.32 12.35
C ARG A 19 19.27 -3.38 12.95
N PRO A 20 18.50 -3.12 14.02
CA PRO A 20 17.53 -4.09 14.54
C PRO A 20 16.46 -4.49 13.50
N VAL A 21 15.95 -3.53 12.73
CA VAL A 21 14.94 -3.78 11.69
C VAL A 21 15.56 -4.53 10.51
N ALA A 22 16.82 -4.21 10.13
CA ALA A 22 17.55 -4.91 9.07
C ALA A 22 17.80 -6.38 9.42
N ASP A 23 18.29 -6.65 10.64
CA ASP A 23 18.55 -7.99 11.15
C ASP A 23 17.25 -8.81 11.24
N PHE A 24 16.17 -8.18 11.70
CA PHE A 24 14.85 -8.82 11.73
C PHE A 24 14.32 -9.13 10.32
N LEU A 25 14.43 -8.20 9.37
CA LEU A 25 14.04 -8.44 7.97
C LEU A 25 14.83 -9.61 7.36
N ALA A 26 16.13 -9.70 7.62
CA ALA A 26 16.95 -10.81 7.17
C ALA A 26 16.46 -12.15 7.75
N ARG A 27 16.14 -12.19 9.05
CA ARG A 27 15.55 -13.36 9.70
C ARG A 27 14.20 -13.76 9.10
N VAL A 28 13.32 -12.81 8.81
CA VAL A 28 12.03 -13.08 8.14
C VAL A 28 12.25 -13.70 6.76
N ARG A 29 13.21 -13.19 5.97
CA ARG A 29 13.54 -13.76 4.66
C ARG A 29 14.11 -15.18 4.76
N ILE A 30 14.96 -15.45 5.74
CA ILE A 30 15.47 -16.81 6.00
C ILE A 30 14.30 -17.74 6.34
N ALA A 31 13.45 -17.35 7.29
CA ALA A 31 12.30 -18.14 7.71
C ALA A 31 11.30 -18.40 6.57
N ALA A 32 11.10 -17.42 5.68
CA ALA A 32 10.22 -17.57 4.53
C ALA A 32 10.73 -18.61 3.53
N ASN A 33 12.04 -18.77 3.38
CA ASN A 33 12.65 -19.74 2.45
C ASN A 33 12.99 -21.09 3.09
N ASP A 34 12.86 -21.22 4.41
CA ASP A 34 13.11 -22.46 5.12
C ASP A 34 11.89 -23.40 4.98
N PRO A 35 12.02 -24.58 4.35
CA PRO A 35 10.91 -25.51 4.17
C PRO A 35 10.37 -26.07 5.50
N THR A 36 11.13 -26.02 6.58
CA THR A 36 10.73 -26.52 7.91
C THR A 36 9.87 -25.52 8.69
N VAL A 37 9.93 -24.23 8.32
CA VAL A 37 9.11 -23.19 8.93
C VAL A 37 7.71 -23.23 8.32
N SER A 38 6.68 -23.32 9.17
CA SER A 38 5.28 -23.28 8.72
C SER A 38 4.84 -21.85 8.36
N LEU A 39 3.76 -21.73 7.58
CA LEU A 39 3.15 -20.43 7.27
C LEU A 39 2.71 -19.69 8.55
N ASP A 40 2.10 -20.40 9.50
CA ASP A 40 1.63 -19.80 10.76
C ASP A 40 2.79 -19.33 11.64
N THR A 41 3.91 -20.06 11.64
CA THR A 41 5.14 -19.63 12.32
C THR A 41 5.69 -18.34 11.72
N LEU A 42 5.71 -18.22 10.39
CA LEU A 42 6.14 -17.00 9.70
C LEU A 42 5.22 -15.81 10.00
N ILE A 43 3.90 -16.03 9.98
CA ILE A 43 2.90 -15.02 10.36
C ILE A 43 3.14 -14.60 11.82
N GLY A 44 3.28 -15.55 12.74
CA GLY A 44 3.56 -15.30 14.14
C GLY A 44 4.85 -14.51 14.38
N LEU A 45 5.89 -14.76 13.57
CA LEU A 45 7.12 -13.97 13.59
C LEU A 45 6.85 -12.51 13.16
N ILE A 46 6.23 -12.30 12.00
CA ILE A 46 6.00 -10.96 11.42
C ILE A 46 5.10 -10.09 12.29
N TYR A 47 4.04 -10.67 12.86
CA TYR A 47 3.08 -9.95 13.72
C TYR A 47 3.39 -10.08 15.21
N GLY A 48 4.53 -10.69 15.56
CA GLY A 48 4.90 -11.01 16.93
C GLY A 48 5.61 -9.86 17.67
N PRO A 49 5.78 -10.01 18.99
CA PRO A 49 6.47 -9.04 19.85
C PRO A 49 7.94 -8.83 19.49
N GLU A 50 8.54 -9.75 18.75
CA GLU A 50 9.94 -9.67 18.32
C GLU A 50 10.15 -8.72 17.14
N ASN A 51 9.08 -8.27 16.47
CA ASN A 51 9.21 -7.35 15.34
C ASN A 51 9.47 -5.92 15.84
N PRO A 52 10.68 -5.36 15.65
CA PRO A 52 11.05 -4.04 16.16
C PRO A 52 10.33 -2.90 15.42
N LEU A 53 9.64 -3.21 14.31
CA LEU A 53 8.90 -2.23 13.54
C LEU A 53 7.49 -1.98 14.10
N LEU A 54 6.93 -2.92 14.86
CA LEU A 54 5.56 -2.82 15.37
C LEU A 54 5.50 -1.90 16.61
N ASP A 55 4.31 -1.34 16.86
CA ASP A 55 4.07 -0.60 18.10
C ASP A 55 3.83 -1.58 19.24
N HIS A 56 4.61 -1.43 20.32
CA HIS A 56 4.50 -2.25 21.53
C HIS A 56 4.02 -1.42 22.74
N ALA A 57 3.78 -0.12 22.55
CA ALA A 57 3.46 0.82 23.63
C ALA A 57 1.96 0.84 23.94
N MET A 58 1.11 0.65 22.92
CA MET A 58 -0.34 0.71 23.10
C MET A 58 -0.92 -0.44 23.92
N LEU A 59 -0.34 -1.64 23.85
CA LEU A 59 -0.83 -2.83 24.57
C LEU A 59 0.36 -3.68 25.06
N PRO A 60 0.58 -3.78 26.39
CA PRO A 60 1.67 -4.60 26.93
C PRO A 60 1.60 -6.05 26.46
N GLY A 61 2.73 -6.58 25.97
CA GLY A 61 2.83 -7.95 25.47
C GLY A 61 2.20 -8.18 24.10
N ARG A 62 1.74 -7.12 23.41
CA ARG A 62 1.21 -7.22 22.04
C ARG A 62 1.98 -6.29 21.11
N ALA A 63 2.16 -6.76 19.89
CA ALA A 63 2.69 -5.98 18.79
C ALA A 63 1.53 -5.53 17.89
N MET A 64 1.46 -4.24 17.61
CA MET A 64 0.35 -3.63 16.88
C MET A 64 0.83 -3.00 15.59
N VAL A 65 0.03 -3.19 14.53
CA VAL A 65 0.21 -2.49 13.26
C VAL A 65 -0.55 -1.18 13.33
N THR A 66 0.14 -0.09 13.63
CA THR A 66 -0.44 1.27 13.59
C THR A 66 -0.43 1.81 12.16
N LYS A 67 -0.98 3.02 11.99
CA LYS A 67 -0.96 3.72 10.71
C LYS A 67 0.48 4.04 10.27
N GLU A 68 1.35 4.38 11.22
CA GLU A 68 2.75 4.73 11.01
C GLU A 68 3.55 3.50 10.57
N VAL A 69 3.31 2.36 11.21
CA VAL A 69 3.87 1.06 10.80
C VAL A 69 3.42 0.69 9.40
N PHE A 70 2.11 0.82 9.14
CA PHE A 70 1.55 0.50 7.83
C PHE A 70 2.09 1.40 6.71
N ALA A 71 2.44 2.65 7.01
CA ALA A 71 3.05 3.56 6.04
C ALA A 71 4.54 3.24 5.77
N ASN A 72 5.17 2.37 6.57
CA ASN A 72 6.58 2.03 6.40
C ASN A 72 6.75 0.99 5.27
N PRO A 73 7.53 1.27 4.22
CA PRO A 73 7.69 0.34 3.09
C PRO A 73 8.38 -0.98 3.51
N VAL A 74 9.22 -0.99 4.54
CA VAL A 74 9.86 -2.21 5.05
C VAL A 74 8.82 -3.19 5.59
N TYR A 75 7.74 -2.69 6.19
CA TYR A 75 6.62 -3.52 6.64
C TYR A 75 5.98 -4.30 5.49
N HIS A 76 5.83 -3.66 4.32
CA HIS A 76 5.28 -4.31 3.13
C HIS A 76 6.24 -5.33 2.53
N VAL A 77 7.56 -5.10 2.59
CA VAL A 77 8.56 -6.14 2.23
C VAL A 77 8.40 -7.38 3.11
N MET A 78 8.18 -7.20 4.42
CA MET A 78 7.96 -8.31 5.35
C MET A 78 6.64 -9.04 5.04
N GLN A 79 5.54 -8.30 4.81
CA GLN A 79 4.26 -8.91 4.44
C GLN A 79 4.34 -9.73 3.15
N ASP A 80 5.10 -9.26 2.15
CA ASP A 80 5.29 -9.98 0.89
C ASP A 80 5.92 -11.37 1.09
N GLN A 81 6.72 -11.56 2.14
CA GLN A 81 7.31 -12.87 2.46
C GLN A 81 6.26 -13.93 2.82
N ILE A 82 5.09 -13.53 3.30
CA ILE A 82 3.95 -14.45 3.52
C ILE A 82 3.46 -14.99 2.17
N GLY A 83 3.39 -14.12 1.16
CA GLY A 83 3.03 -14.51 -0.19
C GLY A 83 4.06 -15.44 -0.84
N VAL A 84 5.36 -15.12 -0.66
CA VAL A 84 6.47 -15.99 -1.09
C VAL A 84 6.34 -17.37 -0.45
N LYS A 85 6.05 -17.43 0.85
CA LYS A 85 5.85 -18.70 1.55
C LYS A 85 4.66 -19.48 1.00
N ARG A 86 3.52 -18.81 0.75
CA ARG A 86 2.31 -19.43 0.17
C ARG A 86 2.56 -20.04 -1.20
N GLU A 87 3.36 -19.38 -2.03
CA GLU A 87 3.80 -19.91 -3.32
C GLU A 87 4.61 -21.19 -3.15
N GLN A 88 5.61 -21.18 -2.27
CA GLN A 88 6.47 -22.34 -2.01
C GLN A 88 5.71 -23.58 -1.52
N ILE A 89 4.66 -23.38 -0.72
CA ILE A 89 3.82 -24.49 -0.20
C ILE A 89 2.61 -24.80 -1.08
N GLY A 90 2.51 -24.19 -2.28
CA GLY A 90 1.45 -24.47 -3.25
C GLY A 90 0.07 -23.91 -2.91
N LEU A 91 -0.04 -23.01 -1.92
CA LEU A 91 -1.29 -22.31 -1.57
C LEU A 91 -1.55 -21.07 -2.44
N TYR A 92 -0.59 -20.67 -3.27
CA TYR A 92 -0.70 -19.54 -4.18
C TYR A 92 -0.03 -19.87 -5.51
N ASP A 93 -0.78 -19.71 -6.59
CA ASP A 93 -0.25 -19.80 -7.95
C ASP A 93 -0.16 -18.37 -8.54
N PRO A 94 1.05 -17.84 -8.77
CA PRO A 94 1.24 -16.50 -9.30
C PRO A 94 0.69 -16.33 -10.73
N ALA A 95 0.72 -17.38 -11.56
CA ALA A 95 0.23 -17.32 -12.93
C ALA A 95 -1.30 -17.25 -12.96
N ALA A 96 -1.98 -18.11 -12.20
CA ALA A 96 -3.43 -18.05 -12.05
C ALA A 96 -3.88 -16.73 -11.41
N ALA A 97 -3.17 -16.25 -10.39
CA ALA A 97 -3.44 -14.96 -9.77
C ALA A 97 -3.33 -13.83 -10.80
N ARG A 98 -2.26 -13.79 -11.61
CA ARG A 98 -2.10 -12.81 -12.70
C ARG A 98 -3.26 -12.86 -13.69
N ALA A 99 -3.65 -14.05 -14.15
CA ALA A 99 -4.74 -14.22 -15.11
C ALA A 99 -6.10 -13.73 -14.57
N ALA A 100 -6.32 -13.82 -13.25
CA ALA A 100 -7.54 -13.36 -12.62
C ALA A 100 -7.65 -11.82 -12.52
N HIS A 101 -6.54 -11.08 -12.61
CA HIS A 101 -6.53 -9.62 -12.61
C HIS A 101 -6.76 -9.08 -14.02
N SER A 102 -8.04 -8.96 -14.41
CA SER A 102 -8.45 -8.62 -15.79
C SER A 102 -8.98 -7.21 -15.97
N LEU A 103 -9.40 -6.52 -14.90
CA LEU A 103 -10.03 -5.19 -15.01
C LEU A 103 -8.99 -4.09 -14.94
N SER A 104 -9.04 -3.15 -15.88
CA SER A 104 -8.21 -1.94 -15.82
C SER A 104 -8.75 -0.97 -14.76
N VAL A 105 -7.91 -0.03 -14.32
CA VAL A 105 -8.34 1.09 -13.45
C VAL A 105 -9.56 1.83 -14.01
N GLN A 106 -9.67 1.97 -15.34
CA GLN A 106 -10.79 2.67 -15.98
C GLN A 106 -12.09 1.86 -15.89
N ASP A 107 -12.01 0.54 -16.03
CA ASP A 107 -13.18 -0.34 -15.93
C ASP A 107 -13.69 -0.38 -14.51
N VAL A 108 -12.78 -0.52 -13.54
CA VAL A 108 -13.11 -0.46 -12.10
C VAL A 108 -13.75 0.88 -11.73
N ALA A 109 -13.23 2.00 -12.26
CA ALA A 109 -13.78 3.32 -12.01
C ALA A 109 -15.24 3.43 -12.48
N LYS A 110 -15.55 2.89 -13.67
CA LYS A 110 -16.91 2.84 -14.22
C LYS A 110 -17.82 1.96 -13.36
N GLU A 111 -17.35 0.76 -13.00
CA GLU A 111 -18.13 -0.22 -12.24
C GLU A 111 -18.49 0.29 -10.83
N LEU A 112 -17.54 0.96 -10.17
CA LEU A 112 -17.75 1.51 -8.83
C LEU A 112 -18.39 2.91 -8.83
N GLY A 113 -18.54 3.55 -10.00
CA GLY A 113 -19.04 4.93 -10.11
C GLY A 113 -18.13 5.97 -9.45
N ILE A 114 -16.81 5.77 -9.47
CA ILE A 114 -15.81 6.68 -8.88
C ILE A 114 -14.77 7.13 -9.91
N THR A 115 -13.90 8.06 -9.53
CA THR A 115 -12.85 8.52 -10.44
C THR A 115 -11.69 7.52 -10.52
N PRO A 116 -10.98 7.42 -11.68
CA PRO A 116 -9.76 6.62 -11.79
C PRO A 116 -8.68 6.99 -10.75
N ALA A 117 -8.63 8.27 -10.35
CA ALA A 117 -7.73 8.72 -9.29
C ALA A 117 -8.10 8.12 -7.92
N ALA A 118 -9.40 8.02 -7.59
CA ALA A 118 -9.86 7.38 -6.36
C ALA A 118 -9.55 5.87 -6.36
N VAL A 119 -9.66 5.19 -7.51
CA VAL A 119 -9.24 3.80 -7.65
C VAL A 119 -7.75 3.65 -7.37
N ARG A 120 -6.89 4.47 -8.00
CA ARG A 120 -5.43 4.44 -7.74
C ARG A 120 -5.11 4.72 -6.27
N GLN A 121 -5.82 5.64 -5.62
CA GLN A 121 -5.66 5.90 -4.19
C GLN A 121 -6.09 4.71 -3.33
N ALA A 122 -7.14 3.97 -3.71
CA ALA A 122 -7.55 2.75 -3.03
C ALA A 122 -6.50 1.64 -3.16
N ILE A 123 -5.90 1.49 -4.36
CA ILE A 123 -4.80 0.56 -4.62
C ILE A 123 -3.56 0.95 -3.80
N ALA A 124 -3.14 2.21 -3.85
CA ALA A 124 -1.98 2.71 -3.10
C ALA A 124 -2.17 2.58 -1.58
N ALA A 125 -3.40 2.75 -1.09
CA ALA A 125 -3.76 2.51 0.31
C ALA A 125 -3.95 1.01 0.64
N ARG A 126 -3.66 0.11 -0.31
CA ARG A 126 -3.83 -1.35 -0.26
C ARG A 126 -5.23 -1.80 0.18
N ARG A 127 -6.25 -0.97 -0.06
CA ARG A 127 -7.68 -1.26 0.20
C ARG A 127 -8.34 -2.00 -0.96
N LEU A 128 -7.77 -1.90 -2.15
CA LEU A 128 -8.18 -2.64 -3.32
C LEU A 128 -6.97 -3.46 -3.81
N PRO A 129 -7.01 -4.80 -3.72
CA PRO A 129 -5.92 -5.63 -4.20
C PRO A 129 -5.80 -5.49 -5.72
N ALA A 130 -4.58 -5.28 -6.19
CA ALA A 130 -4.28 -5.09 -7.60
C ALA A 130 -2.90 -5.65 -7.93
N MET A 131 -2.71 -5.97 -9.21
CA MET A 131 -1.47 -6.45 -9.77
C MET A 131 -0.95 -5.45 -10.79
N TYR A 132 0.32 -5.07 -10.64
CA TYR A 132 1.03 -4.18 -11.54
C TYR A 132 1.73 -4.98 -12.62
N ASP A 133 1.46 -4.65 -13.88
CA ASP A 133 2.11 -5.28 -15.02
C ASP A 133 2.15 -4.32 -16.21
N ASN A 134 3.30 -4.33 -16.90
CA ASN A 134 3.54 -3.51 -18.10
C ASN A 134 3.12 -2.04 -17.95
N GLY A 135 3.38 -1.44 -16.79
CA GLY A 135 3.07 -0.03 -16.54
C GLY A 135 1.64 0.25 -16.06
N GLN A 136 0.82 -0.78 -15.86
CA GLN A 136 -0.61 -0.63 -15.55
C GLN A 136 -1.05 -1.48 -14.36
N TRP A 137 -2.00 -0.95 -13.59
CA TRP A 137 -2.69 -1.68 -12.54
C TRP A 137 -3.89 -2.45 -13.09
N TRP A 138 -3.96 -3.72 -12.69
CA TRP A 138 -5.03 -4.65 -13.00
C TRP A 138 -5.68 -5.10 -11.71
N VAL A 139 -7.01 -5.24 -11.71
CA VAL A 139 -7.80 -5.57 -10.52
C VAL A 139 -8.62 -6.82 -10.80
N MET A 140 -8.78 -7.66 -9.77
CA MET A 140 -9.66 -8.83 -9.85
C MET A 140 -11.13 -8.41 -9.76
N PRO A 141 -12.02 -8.92 -10.64
CA PRO A 141 -13.46 -8.64 -10.55
C PRO A 141 -14.06 -8.91 -9.17
N GLN A 142 -13.67 -10.00 -8.50
CA GLN A 142 -14.19 -10.33 -7.17
C GLN A 142 -13.82 -9.28 -6.11
N ALA A 143 -12.65 -8.64 -6.26
CA ALA A 143 -12.22 -7.58 -5.37
C ALA A 143 -13.04 -6.30 -5.57
N VAL A 144 -13.40 -5.98 -6.80
CA VAL A 144 -14.30 -4.86 -7.13
C VAL A 144 -15.68 -5.09 -6.53
N ALA A 145 -16.25 -6.28 -6.73
CA ALA A 145 -17.56 -6.64 -6.20
C ALA A 145 -17.64 -6.56 -4.67
N SER A 146 -16.53 -6.85 -3.98
CA SER A 146 -16.46 -6.80 -2.51
C SER A 146 -16.07 -5.41 -1.96
N TYR A 147 -15.64 -4.50 -2.83
CA TYR A 147 -15.10 -3.20 -2.41
C TYR A 147 -16.20 -2.24 -1.99
N LYS A 148 -16.11 -1.74 -0.76
CA LYS A 148 -17.02 -0.71 -0.25
C LYS A 148 -16.45 0.67 -0.54
N VAL A 149 -17.11 1.40 -1.43
CA VAL A 149 -16.78 2.79 -1.72
C VAL A 149 -17.01 3.65 -0.46
N SER A 150 -15.97 4.33 0.00
CA SER A 150 -16.09 5.31 1.07
C SER A 150 -16.86 6.53 0.57
N THR A 151 -17.99 6.84 1.20
CA THR A 151 -18.77 8.07 0.95
C THR A 151 -18.13 9.32 1.56
N ARG A 152 -17.12 9.18 2.43
CA ARG A 152 -16.34 10.31 2.91
C ARG A 152 -15.37 10.74 1.82
N GLY A 153 -15.69 11.86 1.18
CA GLY A 153 -14.80 12.53 0.24
C GLY A 153 -13.49 12.95 0.89
N PRO A 154 -12.46 13.29 0.09
CA PRO A 154 -11.20 13.81 0.62
C PRO A 154 -11.50 14.99 1.53
N LYS A 155 -10.97 14.98 2.75
CA LYS A 155 -10.88 16.20 3.56
C LYS A 155 -10.07 17.16 2.69
N ARG A 156 -10.69 18.24 2.19
CA ARG A 156 -9.97 19.23 1.39
C ARG A 156 -8.72 19.59 2.19
N ALA A 157 -7.55 19.40 1.59
CA ALA A 157 -6.36 20.03 2.11
C ALA A 157 -6.70 21.52 2.19
N ASP A 158 -6.47 22.14 3.35
CA ASP A 158 -6.54 23.59 3.48
C ASP A 158 -5.45 24.17 2.59
N THR A 159 -5.74 24.26 1.29
CA THR A 159 -4.95 25.05 0.37
C THR A 159 -5.17 26.49 0.82
N PRO A 160 -4.13 27.21 1.30
CA PRO A 160 -4.29 28.62 1.64
C PRO A 160 -4.87 29.32 0.42
N ARG A 161 -6.06 29.88 0.60
CA ARG A 161 -6.77 30.66 -0.41
C ARG A 161 -5.80 31.74 -0.86
N ARG A 162 -5.23 31.60 -2.05
CA ARG A 162 -4.40 32.64 -2.68
C ARG A 162 -5.22 33.93 -2.62
N ALA A 163 -4.72 34.92 -1.88
CA ALA A 163 -5.40 36.18 -1.66
C ALA A 163 -5.87 36.71 -3.02
N ALA A 164 -7.18 36.91 -3.14
CA ALA A 164 -7.79 37.49 -4.32
C ALA A 164 -7.11 38.82 -4.61
N GLY A 165 -6.73 39.02 -5.87
CA GLY A 165 -6.03 40.22 -6.33
C GLY A 165 -6.71 41.49 -5.86
N ALA A 166 -5.94 42.36 -5.22
CA ALA A 166 -6.30 43.75 -5.06
C ALA A 166 -6.44 44.35 -6.46
N GLY A 167 -7.67 44.55 -6.90
CA GLY A 167 -7.99 45.29 -8.10
C GLY A 167 -7.44 46.71 -7.96
N VAL A 168 -6.39 47.01 -8.71
CA VAL A 168 -5.92 48.38 -8.91
C VAL A 168 -6.96 49.08 -9.81
N ARG A 169 -7.85 49.86 -9.19
CA ARG A 169 -8.66 50.86 -9.90
C ARG A 169 -7.81 52.13 -10.01
N VAL A 170 -7.22 52.37 -11.17
CA VAL A 170 -6.73 53.72 -11.52
C VAL A 170 -7.92 54.49 -12.11
N ALA A 171 -8.33 55.54 -11.42
CA ALA A 171 -9.33 56.47 -11.90
C ALA A 171 -8.75 57.29 -13.07
N VAL A 172 -9.47 57.26 -14.21
CA VAL A 172 -9.23 58.13 -15.35
C VAL A 172 -9.80 59.51 -15.02
N GLY A 173 -8.92 60.48 -14.77
CA GLY A 173 -9.27 61.90 -14.70
C GLY A 173 -9.07 62.55 -16.07
N GLY A 174 -10.17 62.89 -16.73
CA GLY A 174 -10.22 63.74 -17.94
C GLY A 174 -10.91 65.09 -17.63
N PRO A 175 -10.84 66.06 -18.56
CA PRO A 175 -10.34 67.40 -18.29
C PRO A 175 -11.42 68.47 -18.10
N ARG A 176 -11.08 69.57 -17.42
CA ARG A 176 -11.59 70.94 -17.66
C ARG A 176 -10.53 71.96 -17.27
#